data_AF-A0A937NM58-F1
#
_entry.id   AF-A0A937NM58-F1
#
_cell.length_a   1.000
_cell.length_b   1.000
_cell.length_c   1.000
_cell.angle_alpha   90.00
_cell.angle_beta   90.00
_cell.angle_gamma   90.00
#
_symmetry.space_group_name_H-M   'P 1'
#
loop_
_entity.id
_entity.type
_entity.pdbx_description
1 polymer ?
#
loop_
_entity_poly.entity_id
_entity_poly.type
_entity_poly.pdbx_seq_one_letter_code
_entity_poly.pdbx_strand_id
1 'polypeptide(L)'
;MSSQAYVGTAKRTFSQAVVHLLETDYALLGSRRVLELIAADIRDLVQQFYQQANRVPSGWMVFAGVKATGPKARPGQSASDHQLVSLSWPILLPEDLEALSTMPKGKEGKAARRTLLRKRIVRVIEYGRQHPDGPVLLTLADLSAMFSLGVVQVSLLLKEARENTGKPLLTKGYYFDQGMRPTHKHEIIALYEAGTDEADIARRTQHDPSSVGKYIRDYERVKLLLKNQMSVERIVYLTGMQPNVVRAYVDMVYQYHPDLSPEQVTPDQT
;
A
#
# COMPACT_ATOMS: atom_id res chain seq x y z
N MET A 1 55.33 -25.11 2.56
CA MET A 1 54.14 -25.97 2.32
C MET A 1 53.27 -26.10 3.57
N SER A 2 52.65 -25.01 4.07
CA SER A 2 51.83 -25.06 5.30
C SER A 2 50.39 -24.51 5.14
N SER A 3 50.02 -24.02 3.95
CA SER A 3 48.70 -23.39 3.72
C SER A 3 47.57 -24.37 3.40
N GLN A 4 47.87 -25.60 2.95
CA GLN A 4 46.83 -26.58 2.58
C GLN A 4 46.07 -27.16 3.78
N ALA A 5 46.69 -27.21 4.97
CA ALA A 5 46.06 -27.80 6.16
C ALA A 5 44.79 -27.06 6.62
N TYR A 6 44.67 -25.76 6.29
CA TYR A 6 43.55 -24.91 6.72
C TYR A 6 42.44 -24.77 5.67
N VAL A 7 42.63 -25.30 4.46
CA VAL A 7 41.66 -25.15 3.34
C VAL A 7 40.32 -25.79 3.67
N GLY A 8 40.33 -26.97 4.30
CA GLY A 8 39.10 -27.65 4.72
C GLY A 8 38.34 -26.90 5.80
N THR A 9 39.06 -26.31 6.77
CA THR A 9 38.46 -25.50 7.84
C THR A 9 37.89 -24.18 7.30
N ALA A 10 38.58 -23.52 6.37
CA ALA A 10 38.13 -22.27 5.74
C ALA A 10 36.83 -22.43 4.94
N LYS A 11 36.52 -23.64 4.47
CA LYS A 11 35.29 -23.95 3.71
C LYS A 11 34.08 -24.23 4.60
N ARG A 12 34.21 -24.30 5.93
CA ARG A 12 33.10 -24.55 6.86
C ARG A 12 32.29 -23.28 7.12
N THR A 13 31.62 -22.78 6.08
CA THR A 13 30.81 -21.56 6.14
C THR A 13 29.35 -21.85 5.84
N PHE A 14 28.46 -20.95 6.28
CA PHE A 14 27.04 -21.02 5.94
C PHE A 14 26.82 -21.04 4.42
N SER A 15 27.52 -20.19 3.67
CA SER A 15 27.41 -20.16 2.20
C SER A 15 27.83 -21.49 1.56
N GLN A 16 28.87 -22.16 2.06
CA GLN A 16 29.27 -23.47 1.54
C GLN A 16 28.24 -24.57 1.89
N ALA A 17 27.58 -24.48 3.04
CA ALA A 17 26.49 -25.39 3.41
C ALA A 17 25.27 -25.21 2.50
N VAL A 18 24.93 -23.96 2.14
CA VAL A 18 23.87 -23.66 1.16
C VAL A 18 24.21 -24.23 -0.22
N VAL A 19 25.44 -24.02 -0.72
CA VAL A 19 25.88 -24.61 -2.00
C VAL A 19 25.74 -26.13 -1.98
N HIS A 20 26.19 -26.78 -0.90
CA HIS A 20 26.08 -28.23 -0.77
C HIS A 20 24.62 -28.71 -0.82
N LEU A 21 23.72 -28.07 -0.07
CA LEU A 21 22.29 -28.39 -0.08
C LEU A 21 21.66 -28.21 -1.46
N LEU A 22 22.03 -27.16 -2.21
CA LEU A 22 21.54 -26.96 -3.58
C LEU A 22 22.04 -28.07 -4.53
N GLU A 23 23.30 -28.50 -4.38
CA GLU A 23 23.88 -29.58 -5.18
C GLU A 23 23.26 -30.95 -4.85
N THR A 24 23.05 -31.27 -3.57
CA THR A 24 22.61 -32.60 -3.13
C THR A 24 21.10 -32.79 -3.11
N ASP A 25 20.37 -31.83 -2.52
CA ASP A 25 18.96 -32.03 -2.17
C ASP A 25 18.04 -31.50 -3.27
N TYR A 26 18.49 -30.46 -3.99
CA TYR A 26 17.76 -29.86 -5.09
C TYR A 26 18.29 -30.28 -6.47
N ALA A 27 19.38 -31.08 -6.50
CA ALA A 27 20.03 -31.55 -7.72
C ALA A 27 20.33 -30.42 -8.73
N LEU A 28 20.59 -29.21 -8.25
CA LEU A 28 20.98 -28.07 -9.08
C LEU A 28 22.43 -28.25 -9.53
N LEU A 29 22.59 -29.01 -10.61
CA LEU A 29 23.88 -29.32 -11.21
C LEU A 29 24.17 -28.31 -12.33
N GLY A 30 25.26 -27.54 -12.18
CA GLY A 30 25.62 -26.45 -13.09
C GLY A 30 26.75 -25.59 -12.55
N SER A 31 27.09 -24.50 -13.26
CA SER A 31 28.20 -23.60 -12.93
C SER A 31 28.24 -23.25 -11.45
N ARG A 32 29.23 -23.79 -10.72
CA ARG A 32 29.45 -23.58 -9.28
C ARG A 32 29.44 -22.10 -8.90
N ARG A 33 29.85 -21.23 -9.83
CA ARG A 33 29.80 -19.78 -9.67
C ARG A 33 28.38 -19.25 -9.41
N VAL A 34 27.37 -19.81 -10.07
CA VAL A 34 25.96 -19.41 -9.88
C VAL A 34 25.48 -19.83 -8.50
N LEU A 35 25.81 -21.05 -8.06
CA LEU A 35 25.43 -21.52 -6.72
C LEU A 35 26.08 -20.68 -5.61
N GLU A 36 27.34 -20.27 -5.80
CA GLU A 36 28.02 -19.34 -4.88
C GLU A 36 27.33 -17.97 -4.81
N LEU A 37 26.83 -17.45 -5.93
CA LEU A 37 26.06 -16.20 -5.95
C LEU A 37 24.74 -16.35 -5.20
N ILE A 38 23.98 -17.42 -5.44
CA ILE A 38 22.73 -17.70 -4.72
C ILE A 38 22.98 -17.82 -3.21
N ALA A 39 24.06 -18.51 -2.82
CA ALA A 39 24.43 -18.66 -1.41
C ALA A 39 24.87 -17.35 -0.75
N ALA A 40 25.41 -16.40 -1.52
CA ALA A 40 25.68 -15.05 -1.04
C ALA A 40 24.37 -14.27 -0.84
N ASP A 41 23.45 -14.31 -1.82
CA ASP A 41 22.15 -13.64 -1.73
C ASP A 41 21.32 -14.15 -0.54
N ILE A 42 21.30 -15.47 -0.29
CA ILE A 42 20.60 -16.07 0.86
C ILE A 42 21.21 -15.59 2.18
N ARG A 43 22.54 -15.53 2.28
CA ARG A 43 23.21 -15.01 3.48
C ARG A 43 22.84 -13.55 3.73
N ASP A 44 22.81 -12.75 2.67
CA ASP A 44 22.49 -11.33 2.76
C ASP A 44 21.00 -11.14 3.15
N LEU A 45 20.08 -11.98 2.66
CA LEU A 45 18.70 -12.05 3.13
C LEU A 45 18.60 -12.43 4.60
N VAL A 46 19.36 -13.43 5.06
CA VAL A 46 19.37 -13.82 6.47
C VAL A 46 19.81 -12.64 7.34
N GLN A 47 20.85 -11.92 6.92
CA GLN A 47 21.31 -10.73 7.63
C GLN A 47 20.27 -9.59 7.63
N GLN A 48 19.54 -9.43 6.53
CA GLN A 48 18.50 -8.41 6.39
C GLN A 48 17.27 -8.71 7.25
N PHE A 49 16.78 -9.95 7.26
CA PHE A 49 15.53 -10.33 7.92
C PHE A 49 15.70 -10.74 9.37
N TYR A 50 16.83 -11.37 9.71
CA TYR A 50 17.14 -11.86 11.05
C TYR A 50 18.25 -11.00 11.69
N GLN A 51 18.00 -9.69 11.80
CA GLN A 51 18.88 -8.80 12.54
C GLN A 51 19.01 -9.30 14.00
N GLN A 52 20.24 -9.43 14.49
CA GLN A 52 20.51 -10.02 15.81
C GLN A 52 19.71 -9.31 16.91
N ALA A 53 18.93 -10.10 17.67
CA ALA A 53 18.02 -9.63 18.72
C ALA A 53 18.66 -8.72 19.79
N ASN A 54 19.99 -8.77 19.95
CA ASN A 54 20.73 -8.06 20.99
C ASN A 54 20.82 -6.53 20.80
N ARG A 55 20.22 -5.95 19.74
CA ARG A 55 20.28 -4.50 19.45
C ARG A 55 18.92 -3.81 19.36
N VAL A 56 17.82 -4.53 19.64
CA VAL A 56 16.47 -3.95 19.58
C VAL A 56 16.09 -3.42 20.96
N PRO A 57 15.88 -2.10 21.14
CA PRO A 57 15.51 -1.55 22.43
C PRO A 57 14.14 -2.06 22.92
N SER A 58 13.91 -2.05 24.24
CA SER A 58 12.60 -2.40 24.80
C SER A 58 11.48 -1.53 24.22
N GLY A 59 10.34 -2.15 23.89
CA GLY A 59 9.20 -1.47 23.27
C GLY A 59 9.30 -1.26 21.76
N TRP A 60 10.44 -1.60 21.15
CA TRP A 60 10.59 -1.66 19.69
C TRP A 60 10.20 -3.03 19.15
N MET A 61 9.80 -3.09 17.89
CA MET A 61 9.36 -4.33 17.23
C MET A 61 10.09 -4.51 15.92
N VAL A 62 10.70 -5.67 15.69
CA VAL A 62 11.21 -6.05 14.37
C VAL A 62 10.04 -6.53 13.52
N PHE A 63 9.80 -5.87 12.40
CA PHE A 63 8.69 -6.22 11.49
C PHE A 63 9.07 -5.89 10.05
N ALA A 64 8.67 -6.72 9.10
CA ALA A 64 8.93 -6.50 7.69
C ALA A 64 7.94 -5.48 7.11
N GLY A 65 8.46 -4.42 6.48
CA GLY A 65 7.70 -3.48 5.68
C GLY A 65 8.00 -3.62 4.19
N VAL A 66 7.28 -2.88 3.37
CA VAL A 66 7.45 -2.86 1.92
C VAL A 66 8.24 -1.62 1.51
N LYS A 67 9.39 -1.81 0.86
CA LYS A 67 10.15 -0.70 0.31
C LYS A 67 9.36 -0.04 -0.81
N ALA A 68 9.25 1.29 -0.78
CA ALA A 68 8.59 2.10 -1.80
C ALA A 68 9.42 2.17 -3.09
N THR A 69 9.61 1.01 -3.72
CA THR A 69 10.39 0.82 -4.95
C THR A 69 9.55 0.12 -6.00
N GLY A 70 9.77 0.50 -7.25
CA GLY A 70 9.11 -0.09 -8.42
C GLY A 70 7.83 0.64 -8.87
N PRO A 71 7.38 0.39 -10.11
CA PRO A 71 6.13 0.92 -10.62
C PRO A 71 4.94 0.33 -9.85
N LYS A 72 3.78 0.97 -10.02
CA LYS A 72 2.48 0.50 -9.52
C LYS A 72 2.26 -0.98 -9.86
N ALA A 73 1.82 -1.78 -8.87
CA ALA A 73 1.47 -3.17 -9.10
C ALA A 73 0.38 -3.27 -10.18
N ARG A 74 0.62 -4.10 -11.20
CA ARG A 74 -0.36 -4.36 -12.26
C ARG A 74 -1.44 -5.30 -11.73
N PRO A 75 -2.71 -5.23 -12.21
CA PRO A 75 -3.73 -6.20 -11.84
C PRO A 75 -3.23 -7.63 -12.11
N GLY A 76 -3.18 -8.47 -11.06
CA GLY A 76 -2.67 -9.83 -11.12
C GLY A 76 -1.26 -10.05 -10.54
N GLN A 77 -0.53 -9.00 -10.16
CA GLN A 77 0.72 -9.14 -9.41
C GLN A 77 0.45 -9.48 -7.93
N SER A 78 1.14 -10.51 -7.45
CA SER A 78 1.08 -10.95 -6.05
C SER A 78 1.77 -9.93 -5.14
N ALA A 79 1.39 -9.88 -3.86
CA ALA A 79 2.06 -9.06 -2.84
C ALA A 79 3.59 -9.33 -2.73
N SER A 80 4.06 -10.44 -3.32
CA SER A 80 5.45 -10.89 -3.43
C SER A 80 6.34 -10.11 -4.41
N ASP A 81 5.78 -9.25 -5.27
CA ASP A 81 6.57 -8.52 -6.28
C ASP A 81 7.27 -7.26 -5.75
N HIS A 82 7.07 -6.91 -4.47
CA HIS A 82 7.72 -5.75 -3.87
C HIS A 82 8.85 -6.15 -2.93
N GLN A 83 9.95 -5.38 -2.97
CA GLN A 83 11.07 -5.58 -2.08
C GLN A 83 10.63 -5.40 -0.62
N LEU A 84 10.78 -6.45 0.17
CA LEU A 84 10.54 -6.45 1.61
C LEU A 84 11.81 -6.05 2.36
N VAL A 85 11.65 -5.28 3.43
CA VAL A 85 12.75 -4.85 4.30
C VAL A 85 12.32 -4.96 5.76
N SER A 86 13.14 -5.63 6.58
CA SER A 86 12.92 -5.72 8.02
C SER A 86 13.49 -4.50 8.73
N LEU A 87 12.66 -3.80 9.51
CA LEU A 87 13.06 -2.65 10.33
C LEU A 87 12.71 -2.89 11.80
N SER A 88 13.43 -2.19 12.68
CA SER A 88 13.05 -2.05 14.09
C SER A 88 12.16 -0.82 14.24
N TRP A 89 10.88 -1.02 14.53
CA TRP A 89 9.88 0.04 14.58
C TRP A 89 9.69 0.56 16.01
N PRO A 90 9.62 1.90 16.22
CA PRO A 90 9.43 2.51 17.55
C PRO A 90 7.96 2.42 18.00
N ILE A 91 7.52 1.21 18.37
CA ILE A 91 6.12 0.94 18.71
C ILE A 91 5.71 1.55 20.05
N LEU A 92 6.54 1.41 21.08
CA LEU A 92 6.30 1.91 22.43
C LEU A 92 7.59 2.55 22.94
N LEU A 93 7.57 3.87 23.15
CA LEU A 93 8.72 4.62 23.66
C LEU A 93 8.52 4.98 25.14
N PRO A 94 9.59 5.34 25.88
CA PRO A 94 9.49 5.71 27.29
C PRO A 94 8.44 6.80 27.57
N GLU A 95 8.33 7.81 26.72
CA GLU A 95 7.35 8.88 26.89
C GLU A 95 5.89 8.41 26.72
N ASP A 96 5.67 7.28 26.02
CA ASP A 96 4.34 6.69 25.92
C ASP A 96 3.95 5.98 27.24
N LEU A 97 4.92 5.38 27.93
CA LEU A 97 4.72 4.74 29.22
C LEU A 97 4.42 5.78 30.32
N GLU A 98 5.11 6.92 30.29
CA GLU A 98 4.83 8.07 31.16
C GLU A 98 3.42 8.62 30.92
N ALA A 99 3.02 8.75 29.64
CA ALA A 99 1.65 9.15 29.31
C ALA A 99 0.61 8.13 29.78
N LEU A 100 0.94 6.83 29.78
CA LEU A 100 0.05 5.77 30.26
C LEU A 100 -0.05 5.73 31.79
N SER A 101 1.04 6.02 32.52
CA SER A 101 1.07 5.99 33.99
C SER A 101 0.27 7.13 34.63
N THR A 102 0.11 8.23 33.89
CA THR A 102 -0.57 9.45 34.35
C THR A 102 -2.00 9.59 33.80
N MET A 103 -2.56 8.57 33.14
CA MET A 103 -3.86 8.70 32.48
C MET A 103 -5.02 8.90 33.46
N PRO A 104 -5.96 9.82 33.14
CA PRO A 104 -7.21 9.93 33.87
C PRO A 104 -8.06 8.66 33.70
N LYS A 105 -8.99 8.42 34.63
CA LYS A 105 -9.94 7.31 34.54
C LYS A 105 -11.21 7.71 33.76
N GLY A 106 -12.05 6.74 33.43
CA GLY A 106 -13.35 7.00 32.82
C GLY A 106 -13.27 7.46 31.36
N LYS A 107 -14.18 8.38 30.97
CA LYS A 107 -14.34 8.84 29.57
C LYS A 107 -13.11 9.60 29.07
N GLU A 108 -12.52 10.43 29.92
CA GLU A 108 -11.31 11.21 29.60
C GLU A 108 -10.11 10.29 29.37
N GLY A 109 -9.95 9.26 30.21
CA GLY A 109 -8.92 8.23 30.02
C GLY A 109 -9.03 7.50 28.69
N LYS A 110 -10.25 7.13 28.27
CA LYS A 110 -10.48 6.50 26.97
C LYS A 110 -10.09 7.43 25.82
N ALA A 111 -10.43 8.71 25.90
CA ALA A 111 -10.06 9.71 24.90
C ALA A 111 -8.53 9.92 24.86
N ALA A 112 -7.88 10.05 26.02
CA ALA A 112 -6.42 10.17 26.12
C ALA A 112 -5.70 8.96 25.51
N ARG A 113 -6.20 7.74 25.78
CA ARG A 113 -5.64 6.50 25.23
C ARG A 113 -5.78 6.43 23.71
N ARG A 114 -6.90 6.89 23.17
CA ARG A 114 -7.12 7.00 21.73
C ARG A 114 -6.16 8.01 21.09
N THR A 115 -5.94 9.16 21.73
CA THR A 115 -4.97 10.16 21.27
C THR A 115 -3.53 9.62 21.28
N LEU A 116 -3.13 8.93 22.36
CA LEU A 116 -1.81 8.30 22.45
C LEU A 116 -1.63 7.23 21.37
N LEU A 117 -2.63 6.38 21.16
CA LEU A 117 -2.61 5.35 20.12
C LEU A 117 -2.42 5.97 18.73
N ARG A 118 -3.16 7.04 18.42
CA ARG A 118 -2.99 7.80 17.17
C ARG A 118 -1.57 8.36 17.03
N LYS A 119 -1.02 8.97 18.08
CA LYS A 119 0.36 9.48 18.10
C LYS A 119 1.37 8.38 17.77
N ARG A 120 1.23 7.20 18.37
CA ARG A 120 2.11 6.05 18.16
C ARG A 120 2.03 5.51 16.72
N ILE A 121 0.82 5.38 16.16
CA ILE A 121 0.63 4.95 14.77
C ILE A 121 1.29 5.95 13.81
N VAL A 122 1.09 7.25 14.01
CA VAL A 122 1.72 8.32 13.20
C VAL A 122 3.23 8.23 13.27
N ARG A 123 3.80 8.06 14.47
CA ARG A 123 5.26 7.91 14.67
C ARG A 123 5.82 6.76 13.84
N VAL A 124 5.16 5.59 13.88
CA VAL A 124 5.60 4.40 13.14
C VAL A 124 5.58 4.62 11.63
N ILE A 125 4.51 5.23 11.10
CA ILE A 125 4.41 5.54 9.67
C ILE A 125 5.50 6.52 9.24
N GLU A 126 5.69 7.59 10.00
CA GLU A 126 6.71 8.60 9.69
C GLU A 126 8.13 8.04 9.81
N TYR A 127 8.37 7.15 10.77
CA TYR A 127 9.66 6.45 10.91
C TYR A 127 10.00 5.66 9.64
N GLY A 128 9.07 4.87 9.12
CA GLY A 128 9.25 4.16 7.86
C GLY A 128 9.40 5.09 6.66
N ARG A 129 8.63 6.19 6.62
CA ARG A 129 8.71 7.20 5.55
C ARG A 129 10.09 7.86 5.47
N GLN A 130 10.74 8.06 6.61
CA GLN A 130 12.03 8.77 6.75
C GLN A 130 13.24 7.84 6.68
N HIS A 131 13.05 6.56 6.35
CA HIS A 131 14.13 5.59 6.29
C HIS A 131 15.22 6.03 5.27
N PRO A 132 16.53 6.00 5.62
CA PRO A 132 17.61 6.58 4.81
C PRO A 132 17.70 6.01 3.39
N ASP A 133 17.49 4.70 3.23
CA ASP A 133 17.56 4.02 1.93
C ASP A 133 16.27 4.12 1.10
N GLY A 134 15.40 5.05 1.46
CA GLY A 134 14.09 5.30 0.86
C GLY A 134 12.92 4.81 1.73
N PRO A 135 11.69 5.28 1.46
CA PRO A 135 10.54 5.01 2.31
C PRO A 135 10.21 3.52 2.43
N VAL A 136 9.91 3.07 3.64
CA VAL A 136 9.39 1.74 3.95
C VAL A 136 7.97 1.88 4.47
N LEU A 137 7.05 1.19 3.83
CA LEU A 137 5.61 1.36 3.99
C LEU A 137 5.00 0.15 4.67
N LEU A 138 4.01 0.41 5.53
CA LEU A 138 3.18 -0.61 6.17
C LEU A 138 1.76 -0.56 5.59
N THR A 139 1.11 -1.72 5.51
CA THR A 139 -0.32 -1.81 5.20
C THR A 139 -1.18 -1.48 6.43
N LEU A 140 -2.48 -1.30 6.24
CA LEU A 140 -3.41 -1.20 7.37
C LEU A 140 -3.46 -2.49 8.18
N ALA A 141 -3.25 -3.65 7.54
CA ALA A 141 -3.20 -4.95 8.21
C ALA A 141 -1.95 -5.09 9.09
N ASP A 142 -0.79 -4.61 8.62
CA ASP A 142 0.45 -4.61 9.42
C ASP A 142 0.26 -3.76 10.68
N LEU A 143 -0.24 -2.52 10.52
CA LEU A 143 -0.53 -1.64 11.66
C LEU A 143 -1.59 -2.23 12.61
N SER A 144 -2.60 -2.90 12.07
CA SER A 144 -3.62 -3.62 12.85
C SER A 144 -2.99 -4.72 13.71
N ALA A 145 -2.09 -5.53 13.14
CA ALA A 145 -1.38 -6.58 13.84
C ALA A 145 -0.39 -6.01 14.88
N MET A 146 0.38 -4.99 14.53
CA MET A 146 1.38 -4.36 15.42
C MET A 146 0.77 -3.70 16.66
N PHE A 147 -0.45 -3.14 16.54
CA PHE A 147 -1.12 -2.39 17.61
C PHE A 147 -2.30 -3.13 18.25
N SER A 148 -2.59 -4.36 17.82
CA SER A 148 -3.76 -5.15 18.27
C SER A 148 -5.09 -4.41 18.11
N LEU A 149 -5.31 -3.83 16.93
CA LEU A 149 -6.50 -3.07 16.58
C LEU A 149 -7.24 -3.72 15.40
N GLY A 150 -8.51 -3.41 15.22
CA GLY A 150 -9.20 -3.73 13.97
C GLY A 150 -8.70 -2.85 12.81
N VAL A 151 -8.61 -3.38 11.59
CA VAL A 151 -8.21 -2.64 10.38
C VAL A 151 -9.05 -1.37 10.17
N VAL A 152 -10.36 -1.43 10.43
CA VAL A 152 -11.27 -0.28 10.37
C VAL A 152 -10.89 0.80 11.40
N GLN A 153 -10.51 0.40 12.61
CA GLN A 153 -10.09 1.34 13.66
C GLN A 153 -8.80 2.06 13.26
N VAL A 154 -7.82 1.34 12.70
CA VAL A 154 -6.59 1.94 12.17
C VAL A 154 -6.92 2.95 11.08
N SER A 155 -7.80 2.59 10.14
CA SER A 155 -8.24 3.50 9.06
C SER A 155 -8.84 4.80 9.60
N LEU A 156 -9.75 4.71 10.59
CA LEU A 156 -10.36 5.88 11.23
C LEU A 156 -9.33 6.75 11.97
N LEU A 157 -8.43 6.15 12.75
CA LEU A 157 -7.38 6.88 13.45
C LEU A 157 -6.45 7.63 12.49
N LEU A 158 -6.14 7.01 11.35
CA LEU A 158 -5.34 7.64 10.31
C LEU A 158 -6.08 8.76 9.59
N LYS A 159 -7.37 8.59 9.30
CA LYS A 159 -8.19 9.66 8.71
C LYS A 159 -8.14 10.92 9.58
N GLU A 160 -8.42 10.77 10.87
CA GLU A 160 -8.35 11.88 11.82
C GLU A 160 -6.94 12.47 11.96
N ALA A 161 -5.91 11.61 11.95
CA ALA A 161 -4.53 12.09 12.02
C ALA A 161 -4.16 12.94 10.79
N ARG A 162 -4.63 12.56 9.59
CA ARG A 162 -4.44 13.35 8.36
C ARG A 162 -5.17 14.68 8.45
N GLU A 163 -6.42 14.68 8.89
CA GLU A 163 -7.23 15.90 9.09
C GLU A 163 -6.55 16.86 10.08
N ASN A 164 -6.01 16.33 11.19
CA ASN A 164 -5.39 17.16 12.23
C ASN A 164 -3.99 17.68 11.88
N THR A 165 -3.23 16.94 11.08
CA THR A 165 -1.81 17.27 10.83
C THR A 165 -1.54 17.79 9.42
N GLY A 166 -2.47 17.62 8.48
CA GLY A 166 -2.27 17.88 7.05
C GLY A 166 -1.27 16.95 6.38
N LYS A 167 -0.68 16.00 7.11
CA LYS A 167 0.31 15.06 6.56
C LYS A 167 -0.38 13.93 5.80
N PRO A 168 0.24 13.39 4.73
CA PRO A 168 -0.37 12.32 3.95
C PRO A 168 -0.41 10.97 4.68
N LEU A 169 0.50 10.71 5.64
CA LEU A 169 0.60 9.47 6.41
C LEU A 169 0.51 8.23 5.50
N LEU A 170 1.58 8.04 4.72
CA LEU A 170 1.65 7.08 3.61
C LEU A 170 1.66 5.64 4.14
N THR A 171 0.54 4.93 3.99
CA THR A 171 0.51 3.47 4.08
C THR A 171 0.85 2.86 2.71
N LYS A 172 1.15 1.56 2.63
CA LYS A 172 1.42 0.86 1.36
C LYS A 172 0.28 1.11 0.35
N GLY A 173 -0.95 0.81 0.77
CA GLY A 173 -2.15 1.04 -0.04
C GLY A 173 -2.21 2.49 -0.47
N TYR A 174 -2.16 3.44 0.47
CA TYR A 174 -2.23 4.86 0.15
C TYR A 174 -1.13 5.34 -0.81
N TYR A 175 0.11 4.86 -0.69
CA TYR A 175 1.23 5.24 -1.56
C TYR A 175 1.06 4.73 -2.98
N PHE A 176 0.79 3.43 -3.17
CA PHE A 176 0.57 2.86 -4.50
C PHE A 176 -0.77 3.30 -5.10
N ASP A 177 -1.76 3.57 -4.24
CA ASP A 177 -3.02 4.20 -4.59
C ASP A 177 -2.88 5.70 -4.87
N GLN A 178 -1.79 6.38 -4.50
CA GLN A 178 -1.52 7.70 -5.08
C GLN A 178 -1.24 7.61 -6.59
N GLY A 179 -0.87 6.43 -7.10
CA GLY A 179 -0.94 6.11 -8.53
C GLY A 179 -2.33 5.65 -9.01
N MET A 180 -3.23 5.24 -8.10
CA MET A 180 -4.68 5.05 -8.31
C MET A 180 -5.46 6.22 -7.67
N ARG A 181 -5.12 7.48 -7.94
CA ARG A 181 -5.93 8.56 -7.38
C ARG A 181 -7.40 8.32 -7.82
N PRO A 182 -8.39 8.43 -6.91
CA PRO A 182 -9.78 8.70 -7.29
C PRO A 182 -9.92 9.99 -8.13
N THR A 183 -8.84 10.77 -8.28
CA THR A 183 -8.78 12.01 -9.04
C THR A 183 -8.32 11.85 -10.49
N HIS A 184 -7.63 10.77 -10.89
CA HIS A 184 -7.24 10.64 -12.32
C HIS A 184 -8.46 10.40 -13.20
N LYS A 185 -9.47 9.66 -12.71
CA LYS A 185 -10.73 9.52 -13.44
C LYS A 185 -11.43 10.88 -13.60
N HIS A 186 -11.52 11.68 -12.54
CA HIS A 186 -12.10 13.03 -12.61
C HIS A 186 -11.30 13.96 -13.53
N GLU A 187 -9.98 13.93 -13.46
CA GLU A 187 -9.08 14.72 -14.32
C GLU A 187 -9.16 14.29 -15.79
N ILE A 188 -9.21 12.99 -16.07
CA ILE A 188 -9.42 12.44 -17.41
C ILE A 188 -10.77 12.89 -17.96
N ILE A 189 -11.86 12.76 -17.18
CA ILE A 189 -13.19 13.20 -17.60
C ILE A 189 -13.27 14.72 -17.75
N ALA A 190 -12.59 15.49 -16.89
CA ALA A 190 -12.52 16.95 -17.01
C ALA A 190 -11.83 17.38 -18.31
N LEU A 191 -10.69 16.76 -18.64
CA LEU A 191 -9.97 17.05 -19.89
C LEU A 191 -10.78 16.61 -21.12
N TYR A 192 -11.51 15.49 -21.01
CA TYR A 192 -12.40 14.98 -22.06
C TYR A 192 -13.59 15.93 -22.30
N GLU A 193 -14.28 16.38 -21.24
CA GLU A 193 -15.37 17.38 -21.34
C GLU A 193 -14.85 18.75 -21.81
N ALA A 194 -13.57 19.07 -21.59
CA ALA A 194 -12.88 20.22 -22.17
C ALA A 194 -12.47 20.03 -23.66
N GLY A 195 -12.81 18.90 -24.28
CA GLY A 195 -12.55 18.61 -25.69
C GLY A 195 -11.11 18.17 -26.01
N THR A 196 -10.34 17.75 -25.02
CA THR A 196 -8.97 17.24 -25.24
C THR A 196 -9.03 15.83 -25.85
N ASP A 197 -8.19 15.55 -26.84
CA ASP A 197 -8.10 14.22 -27.46
C ASP A 197 -7.57 13.14 -26.49
N GLU A 198 -8.04 11.90 -26.63
CA GLU A 198 -7.69 10.76 -25.76
C GLU A 198 -6.18 10.53 -25.68
N ALA A 199 -5.45 10.66 -26.79
CA ALA A 199 -4.00 10.47 -26.83
C ALA A 199 -3.25 11.56 -26.04
N ASP A 200 -3.76 12.80 -26.11
CA ASP A 200 -3.21 13.92 -25.34
C ASP A 200 -3.58 13.83 -23.86
N ILE A 201 -4.78 13.35 -23.52
CA ILE A 201 -5.16 13.06 -22.14
C ILE A 201 -4.24 11.98 -21.55
N ALA A 202 -4.00 10.88 -22.28
CA ALA A 202 -3.10 9.81 -21.85
C ALA A 202 -1.69 10.34 -21.56
N ARG A 203 -1.17 11.21 -22.43
CA ARG A 203 0.14 11.85 -22.25
C ARG A 203 0.19 12.78 -21.04
N ARG A 204 -0.82 13.64 -20.87
CA ARG A 204 -0.88 14.64 -19.78
C ARG A 204 -1.07 13.99 -18.41
N THR A 205 -1.90 12.95 -18.35
CA THR A 205 -2.23 12.24 -17.11
C THR A 205 -1.27 11.07 -16.82
N GLN A 206 -0.32 10.80 -17.72
CA GLN A 206 0.62 9.68 -17.65
C GLN A 206 -0.08 8.31 -17.48
N HIS A 207 -1.21 8.12 -18.16
CA HIS A 207 -1.95 6.85 -18.18
C HIS A 207 -1.68 6.07 -19.46
N ASP A 208 -1.88 4.75 -19.36
CA ASP A 208 -1.97 3.91 -20.54
C ASP A 208 -3.22 4.30 -21.36
N PRO A 209 -3.11 4.49 -22.69
CA PRO A 209 -4.25 4.86 -23.55
C PRO A 209 -5.46 3.94 -23.36
N SER A 210 -5.27 2.63 -23.18
CA SER A 210 -6.38 1.69 -22.97
C SER A 210 -7.16 1.96 -21.68
N SER A 211 -6.48 2.48 -20.65
CA SER A 211 -7.10 2.86 -19.38
C SER A 211 -7.90 4.15 -19.52
N VAL A 212 -7.37 5.15 -20.25
CA VAL A 212 -8.08 6.39 -20.55
C VAL A 212 -9.37 6.11 -21.31
N GLY A 213 -9.29 5.37 -22.42
CA GLY A 213 -10.46 5.00 -23.21
C GLY A 213 -11.49 4.20 -22.42
N LYS A 214 -11.06 3.36 -21.48
CA LYS A 214 -12.00 2.66 -20.59
C LYS A 214 -12.79 3.63 -19.71
N TYR A 215 -12.12 4.61 -19.10
CA TYR A 215 -12.80 5.60 -18.26
C TYR A 215 -13.78 6.46 -19.05
N ILE A 216 -13.40 6.90 -20.25
CA ILE A 216 -14.27 7.69 -21.14
C ILE A 216 -15.49 6.87 -21.56
N ARG A 217 -15.31 5.61 -22.00
CA ARG A 217 -16.42 4.72 -22.37
C ARG A 217 -17.38 4.46 -21.22
N ASP A 218 -16.86 4.18 -20.03
CA ASP A 218 -17.69 3.94 -18.85
C ASP A 218 -18.47 5.21 -18.46
N TYR A 219 -17.86 6.39 -18.54
CA TYR A 219 -18.50 7.68 -18.32
C TYR A 219 -19.63 7.94 -19.32
N GLU A 220 -19.37 7.78 -20.63
CA GLU A 220 -20.36 7.97 -21.70
C GLU A 220 -21.54 7.00 -21.57
N ARG A 221 -21.29 5.75 -21.16
CA ARG A 221 -22.37 4.79 -20.88
C ARG A 221 -23.28 5.26 -19.76
N VAL A 222 -22.71 5.78 -18.66
CA VAL A 222 -23.51 6.32 -17.55
C VAL A 222 -24.27 7.58 -17.97
N LYS A 223 -23.61 8.51 -18.67
CA LYS A 223 -24.22 9.74 -19.21
C LYS A 223 -25.40 9.44 -20.14
N LEU A 224 -25.23 8.47 -21.05
CA LEU A 224 -26.29 8.03 -21.96
C LEU A 224 -27.49 7.45 -21.19
N LEU A 225 -27.26 6.63 -20.18
CA LEU A 225 -28.34 6.04 -19.40
C LEU A 225 -29.08 7.08 -18.53
N LEU A 226 -28.37 8.05 -17.98
CA LEU A 226 -28.98 9.20 -17.29
C LEU A 226 -29.83 10.05 -18.24
N LYS A 227 -29.35 10.29 -19.47
CA LYS A 227 -30.12 10.98 -20.51
C LYS A 227 -31.42 10.25 -20.88
N ASN A 228 -31.44 8.92 -20.74
CA ASN A 228 -32.64 8.09 -20.91
C ASN A 228 -33.44 7.93 -19.61
N GLN A 229 -33.23 8.80 -18.62
CA GLN A 229 -33.98 8.84 -17.36
C GLN A 229 -33.96 7.50 -16.61
N MET A 230 -32.82 6.80 -16.63
CA MET A 230 -32.65 5.57 -15.86
C MET A 230 -32.21 5.86 -14.42
N SER A 231 -32.76 5.14 -13.46
CA SER A 231 -32.35 5.24 -12.06
C SER A 231 -30.93 4.71 -11.84
N VAL A 232 -30.25 5.19 -10.80
CA VAL A 232 -28.89 4.77 -10.45
C VAL A 232 -28.81 3.26 -10.23
N GLU A 233 -29.83 2.66 -9.63
CA GLU A 233 -29.95 1.22 -9.39
C GLU A 233 -30.02 0.44 -10.71
N ARG A 234 -30.78 0.94 -11.69
CA ARG A 234 -30.91 0.33 -13.02
C ARG A 234 -29.62 0.48 -13.81
N ILE A 235 -28.93 1.61 -13.67
CA ILE A 235 -27.60 1.83 -14.28
C ILE A 235 -26.58 0.84 -13.74
N VAL A 236 -26.55 0.58 -12.43
CA VAL A 236 -25.70 -0.46 -11.82
C VAL A 236 -25.94 -1.82 -12.47
N TYR A 237 -27.21 -2.20 -12.61
CA TYR A 237 -27.59 -3.48 -13.23
C TYR A 237 -27.16 -3.57 -14.71
N LEU A 238 -27.48 -2.55 -15.51
CA LEU A 238 -27.22 -2.56 -16.96
C LEU A 238 -25.74 -2.42 -17.32
N THR A 239 -24.96 -1.73 -16.47
CA THR A 239 -23.54 -1.51 -16.73
C THR A 239 -22.66 -2.64 -16.18
N GLY A 240 -23.14 -3.39 -15.19
CA GLY A 240 -22.36 -4.36 -14.43
C GLY A 240 -21.30 -3.74 -13.52
N MET A 241 -21.33 -2.41 -13.34
CA MET A 241 -20.39 -1.68 -12.48
C MET A 241 -20.81 -1.78 -11.01
N GLN A 242 -19.83 -1.67 -10.09
CA GLN A 242 -20.16 -1.59 -8.67
C GLN A 242 -20.95 -0.31 -8.34
N PRO A 243 -21.88 -0.33 -7.35
CA PRO A 243 -22.70 0.84 -6.99
C PRO A 243 -21.90 2.13 -6.73
N ASN A 244 -20.77 2.02 -6.03
CA ASN A 244 -19.93 3.17 -5.74
C ASN A 244 -19.24 3.74 -6.99
N VAL A 245 -18.97 2.89 -8.00
CA VAL A 245 -18.38 3.32 -9.28
C VAL A 245 -19.41 4.08 -10.12
N VAL A 246 -20.66 3.61 -10.14
CA VAL A 246 -21.75 4.31 -10.82
C VAL A 246 -21.99 5.67 -10.18
N ARG A 247 -22.11 5.76 -8.84
CA ARG A 247 -22.29 7.06 -8.17
C ARG A 247 -21.19 8.05 -8.51
N ALA A 248 -19.93 7.62 -8.50
CA ALA A 248 -18.82 8.50 -8.88
C ALA A 248 -18.94 9.03 -10.32
N TYR A 249 -19.43 8.23 -11.28
CA TYR A 249 -19.67 8.72 -12.64
C TYR A 249 -20.93 9.60 -12.72
N VAL A 250 -21.98 9.30 -11.98
CA VAL A 250 -23.18 10.15 -11.88
C VAL A 250 -22.81 11.53 -11.36
N ASP A 251 -22.01 11.61 -10.30
CA ASP A 251 -21.50 12.88 -9.74
C ASP A 251 -20.71 13.68 -10.79
N MET A 252 -19.85 13.00 -11.56
CA MET A 252 -19.10 13.63 -12.66
C MET A 252 -20.01 14.09 -13.80
N VAL A 253 -21.03 13.31 -14.17
CA VAL A 253 -21.99 13.71 -15.21
C VAL A 253 -22.73 14.95 -14.76
N TYR A 254 -23.25 14.96 -13.54
CA TYR A 254 -23.98 16.09 -12.98
C TYR A 254 -23.13 17.38 -12.90
N GLN A 255 -21.83 17.25 -12.61
CA GLN A 255 -20.90 18.38 -12.59
C GLN A 255 -20.82 19.13 -13.93
N TYR A 256 -20.89 18.42 -15.06
CA TYR A 256 -20.76 19.01 -16.40
C TYR A 256 -22.12 19.13 -17.14
N HIS A 257 -23.11 18.33 -16.75
CA HIS A 257 -24.44 18.22 -17.34
C HIS A 257 -25.49 18.25 -16.23
N PRO A 258 -25.70 19.40 -15.56
CA PRO A 258 -26.60 19.51 -14.40
C PRO A 258 -28.06 19.19 -14.72
N ASP A 259 -28.46 19.27 -15.99
CA ASP A 259 -29.80 18.91 -16.48
C ASP A 259 -30.08 17.40 -16.38
N LEU A 260 -29.05 16.57 -16.19
CA LEU A 260 -29.15 15.11 -16.06
C LEU A 260 -29.20 14.68 -14.59
N SER A 261 -30.04 15.35 -13.80
CA SER A 261 -30.14 15.11 -12.34
C SER A 261 -30.75 13.73 -12.01
N PRO A 262 -30.13 12.96 -11.08
CA PRO A 262 -30.66 11.68 -10.62
C PRO A 262 -31.97 11.80 -9.83
N GLU A 263 -32.35 12.99 -9.35
CA GLU A 263 -33.57 13.23 -8.56
C GLU A 263 -34.85 13.37 -9.41
N GLN A 264 -34.75 13.38 -10.74
CA GLN A 264 -35.90 13.49 -11.65
C GLN A 264 -36.44 12.13 -12.16
N VAL A 265 -35.85 11.01 -11.74
CA VAL A 265 -36.29 9.67 -12.16
C VAL A 265 -37.12 9.03 -11.05
N THR A 266 -38.44 9.18 -11.15
CA THR A 266 -39.40 8.45 -10.33
C THR A 266 -39.23 6.93 -10.54
N PRO A 267 -39.42 6.08 -9.51
CA PRO A 267 -39.36 4.61 -9.63
C PRO A 267 -40.41 3.97 -10.55
N ASP A 268 -41.22 4.76 -11.26
CA ASP A 268 -42.53 4.35 -11.78
C ASP A 268 -42.53 3.95 -13.26
N GLN A 269 -41.38 3.54 -13.79
CA GLN A 269 -41.32 2.91 -15.11
C GLN A 269 -40.68 1.52 -15.02
N THR A 270 -41.47 0.61 -14.44
CA THR A 270 -41.40 -0.85 -14.63
C THR A 270 -41.33 -1.22 -16.11
#